data_AF-A0A8T4IPT3-F1
#
_entry.id   AF-A0A8T4IPT3-F1
#
_cell.length_a   1.000
_cell.length_b   1.000
_cell.length_c   1.000
_cell.angle_alpha   90.00
_cell.angle_beta   90.00
_cell.angle_gamma   90.00
#
_symmetry.space_group_name_H-M   'P 1'
#
loop_
_entity.id
_entity.type
_entity.pdbx_description
1 polymer ?
#
loop_
_entity_poly.entity_id
_entity_poly.type
_entity_poly.pdbx_seq_one_letter_code
_entity_poly.pdbx_strand_id
1 'polypeptide(L)' 'MQDLVGLSRSRKLCCECGEWSADAVLVQVIESGSGPGGLLYACRAPCAVICAGRHCAPDWLRAQYLDDSGGQAGEATP' A
#
# COMPACT_ATOMS: atom_id res chain seq x y z
N MET A 1 -6.75 7.12 -32.86
CA MET A 1 -6.34 5.71 -33.02
C MET A 1 -4.81 5.74 -32.91
N GLN A 2 -4.15 5.52 -31.78
CA GLN A 2 -4.28 4.38 -30.85
C GLN A 2 -3.75 4.70 -29.44
N ASP A 3 -4.41 4.07 -28.45
CA ASP A 3 -3.98 3.71 -27.09
C ASP A 3 -2.48 3.47 -26.89
N LEU A 4 -1.91 4.01 -25.80
CA LEU A 4 -0.97 3.33 -24.88
C LEU A 4 -0.53 4.26 -23.74
N VAL A 5 -1.50 4.76 -22.95
CA VAL A 5 -1.26 5.09 -21.54
C VAL A 5 -1.16 3.75 -20.78
N GLY A 6 -0.23 2.91 -21.22
CA GLY A 6 0.08 1.63 -20.61
C GLY A 6 0.97 1.91 -19.43
N LEU A 7 0.35 2.08 -18.27
CA LEU A 7 1.01 2.12 -16.98
C LEU A 7 2.21 1.16 -17.01
N SER A 8 3.41 1.69 -16.86
CA SER A 8 4.50 0.93 -16.26
C SER A 8 4.07 0.67 -14.80
N ARG A 9 3.11 -0.23 -14.62
CA ARG A 9 2.79 -0.87 -13.33
C ARG A 9 3.99 -1.75 -13.05
N SER A 10 5.07 -1.10 -12.62
CA SER A 10 6.26 -1.75 -12.13
C SER A 10 5.80 -2.69 -11.04
N ARG A 11 5.72 -3.99 -11.36
CA ARG A 11 5.30 -4.99 -10.39
C ARG A 11 6.19 -4.85 -9.18
N LYS A 12 5.61 -4.92 -7.98
CA LYS A 12 6.37 -4.91 -6.73
C LYS A 12 6.31 -6.29 -6.10
N LEU A 13 7.39 -6.65 -5.44
CA LEU A 13 7.47 -7.89 -4.68
C LEU A 13 6.66 -7.72 -3.40
N CYS A 14 5.72 -8.64 -3.17
CA CYS A 14 4.98 -8.71 -1.93
C CYS A 14 5.89 -9.22 -0.81
N CYS A 15 5.99 -8.48 0.30
CA CYS A 15 6.77 -8.88 1.47
C CYS A 15 6.15 -10.04 2.26
N GLU A 16 4.86 -10.35 2.05
CA GLU A 16 4.17 -11.43 2.75
C GLU A 16 4.24 -12.77 2.01
N CYS A 17 3.84 -12.80 0.74
CA CYS A 17 3.78 -14.04 -0.04
C CYS A 17 4.98 -14.24 -0.98
N GLY A 18 5.82 -13.22 -1.18
CA GLY A 18 6.97 -13.29 -2.09
C GLY A 18 6.61 -13.26 -3.58
N GLU A 19 5.35 -13.02 -3.94
CA GLU A 19 4.94 -12.92 -5.35
C GLU A 19 5.06 -11.48 -5.90
N TRP A 20 5.30 -11.38 -7.21
CA TRP A 20 5.31 -10.11 -7.93
C TRP A 20 3.89 -9.70 -8.33
N SER A 21 3.43 -8.55 -7.85
CA SER A 21 2.09 -8.04 -8.15
C SER A 21 2.12 -6.66 -8.79
N ALA A 22 1.30 -6.49 -9.84
CA ALA A 22 1.06 -5.20 -10.49
C ALA A 22 0.13 -4.30 -9.66
N ASP A 23 -0.54 -4.86 -8.67
CA ASP A 23 -1.50 -4.21 -7.75
C ASP A 23 -0.97 -4.16 -6.32
N ALA A 24 0.33 -4.35 -6.14
CA ALA A 24 0.97 -4.23 -4.84
C ALA A 24 0.86 -2.79 -4.31
N VAL A 25 0.52 -2.66 -3.03
CA VAL A 25 0.41 -1.40 -2.32
C VAL A 25 1.61 -1.22 -1.41
N LEU A 26 2.01 0.03 -1.17
CA LEU A 26 2.99 0.34 -0.15
C LEU A 26 2.41 -0.07 1.21
N VAL A 27 3.22 -0.71 2.06
CA VAL A 27 2.83 -1.08 3.43
C VAL A 27 3.77 -0.54 4.49
N GLN A 28 5.00 -0.17 4.13
CA GLN A 28 5.93 0.45 5.07
C GLN A 28 6.98 1.28 4.34
N VAL A 29 7.38 2.38 4.97
CA VAL A 29 8.57 3.16 4.61
C VAL A 29 9.61 2.88 5.68
N ILE A 30 10.74 2.31 5.29
CA ILE A 30 11.89 2.03 6.14
C ILE A 30 12.86 3.19 6.00
N GLU A 31 12.70 4.21 6.83
CA GLU A 31 13.67 5.31 6.93
C GLU A 31 15.00 4.76 7.44
N SER A 32 16.05 4.78 6.62
CA SER A 32 17.41 4.50 7.07
C SER A 32 18.12 5.83 7.24
N GLY A 33 18.50 6.19 8.47
CA GLY A 33 19.06 7.51 8.83
C GLY A 33 20.35 7.94 8.11
N SER A 34 20.83 7.19 7.11
CA SER A 34 21.99 7.54 6.29
C SER A 34 21.93 6.99 4.85
N GLY A 35 20.78 6.52 4.37
CA GLY A 35 20.63 5.93 3.03
C GLY A 35 19.21 6.06 2.47
N PRO A 36 19.01 5.79 1.16
CA PRO A 36 17.68 5.85 0.57
C PRO A 36 16.76 4.87 1.31
N GLY A 37 15.69 5.39 1.91
CA GLY A 37 14.76 4.58 2.67
C GLY A 37 14.20 3.42 1.83
N GLY A 38 14.09 2.24 2.43
CA GLY A 38 13.48 1.08 1.80
C GLY A 38 11.97 1.22 1.74
N LEU A 39 11.33 0.76 0.67
CA LEU A 39 9.88 0.72 0.57
C LEU A 39 9.43 -0.74 0.55
N LEU A 40 8.56 -1.13 1.49
CA LEU A 40 7.94 -2.45 1.49
C LEU A 40 6.56 -2.38 0.85
N TYR A 41 6.27 -3.39 0.02
CA TYR A 41 4.99 -3.52 -0.66
C TYR A 41 4.34 -4.86 -0.33
N ALA A 42 3.01 -4.91 -0.35
CA ALA A 42 2.26 -6.15 -0.24
C ALA A 42 1.14 -6.20 -1.29
N CYS A 43 0.71 -7.40 -1.67
CA CYS A 43 -0.55 -7.58 -2.39
C CYS A 43 -1.71 -6.98 -1.55
N ARG A 44 -2.79 -6.53 -2.19
CA ARG A 44 -3.96 -5.92 -1.51
C ARG A 44 -4.54 -6.80 -0.40
N ALA A 45 -5.52 -7.65 -0.69
CA ALA A 45 -6.05 -8.60 0.27
C ALA A 45 -5.62 -10.02 -0.15
N PRO A 46 -5.22 -10.90 0.80
CA PRO A 46 -5.21 -10.69 2.25
C PRO A 46 -3.92 -10.07 2.81
N CYS A 47 -2.87 -9.92 2.00
CA CYS A 47 -1.53 -9.59 2.50
C CYS A 47 -1.43 -8.20 3.15
N ALA A 48 -1.96 -7.14 2.54
CA ALA A 48 -1.91 -5.80 3.14
C ALA A 48 -2.76 -5.71 4.41
N VAL A 49 -3.83 -6.50 4.56
CA VAL A 49 -4.60 -6.61 5.81
C VAL A 49 -3.74 -7.19 6.93
N ILE A 50 -2.96 -8.23 6.64
CA ILE A 50 -1.99 -8.82 7.60
C ILE A 50 -0.93 -7.78 7.97
N CYS A 51 -0.38 -7.05 6.98
CA CYS A 51 0.58 -5.99 7.25
C CYS A 51 -0.02 -4.87 8.11
N ALA A 52 -1.25 -4.45 7.83
CA ALA A 52 -1.97 -3.44 8.60
C ALA A 52 -2.19 -3.87 10.06
N GLY A 53 -2.37 -5.17 10.31
CA GLY A 53 -2.52 -5.73 11.66
C GLY A 53 -1.28 -5.60 12.54
N ARG A 54 -0.07 -5.46 11.98
CA ARG A 54 1.19 -5.46 12.73
C ARG A 54 1.31 -4.24 13.64
N HIS A 55 1.93 -4.38 14.81
CA HIS A 55 2.12 -3.26 15.75
C HIS A 55 2.92 -2.08 15.16
N CYS A 56 3.82 -2.34 14.21
CA CYS A 56 4.61 -1.32 13.51
C CYS A 56 3.97 -0.82 12.21
N ALA A 57 2.72 -1.21 11.93
CA ALA A 57 2.03 -0.74 10.73
C ALA A 57 1.74 0.76 10.83
N PRO A 58 2.02 1.54 9.77
CA PRO A 58 1.74 2.96 9.78
C PRO A 58 0.23 3.21 9.81
N ASP A 59 -0.19 4.30 10.45
CA ASP A 59 -1.61 4.60 10.72
C ASP A 59 -2.46 4.65 9.45
N TRP A 60 -1.93 5.19 8.34
CA TRP A 60 -2.63 5.23 7.06
C TRP A 60 -2.95 3.84 6.50
N LEU A 61 -2.09 2.84 6.75
CA LEU A 61 -2.32 1.47 6.29
C LEU A 61 -3.40 0.80 7.14
N ARG A 62 -3.38 1.04 8.46
CA ARG A 62 -4.43 0.59 9.38
C ARG A 62 -5.77 1.18 8.99
N ALA A 63 -5.82 2.50 8.78
CA ALA A 63 -7.03 3.20 8.36
C ALA A 63 -7.60 2.66 7.04
N GLN A 64 -6.73 2.27 6.10
CA GLN A 64 -7.17 1.77 4.79
C GLN A 64 -7.73 0.33 4.82
N TYR A 65 -7.19 -0.55 5.67
CA TYR A 65 -7.47 -1.99 5.61
C TYR A 65 -8.13 -2.58 6.85
N LEU A 66 -8.08 -1.89 7.99
CA LEU A 66 -8.67 -2.33 9.26
C LEU A 66 -9.82 -1.44 9.73
N ASP A 67 -9.93 -0.22 9.21
CA ASP A 67 -11.06 0.64 9.52
C ASP A 67 -12.27 0.21 8.70
N ASP A 68 -13.06 -0.69 9.29
CA ASP A 68 -14.40 -1.08 8.83
C ASP A 68 -15.46 -0.05 9.27
N SER A 69 -15.06 1.19 9.57
CA SER A 69 -16.02 2.24 9.94
C SER A 69 -16.56 2.86 8.65
N GLY A 70 -17.64 2.28 8.13
CA GLY A 70 -18.42 2.89 7.06
C GLY A 70 -18.70 4.37 7.35
N GLY A 71 -18.16 5.27 6.54
CA GLY A 71 -18.31 6.71 6.76
C GLY A 71 -17.66 7.55 5.66
N GLN A 72 -18.38 7.72 4.55
CA GLN A 72 -18.15 8.86 3.67
C GLN A 72 -18.30 10.17 4.47
N ALA A 73 -17.20 10.81 4.83
CA ALA A 73 -17.17 12.23 5.10
C ALA A 73 -16.51 12.90 3.89
N GLY A 74 -17.33 13.20 2.88
CA GLY A 74 -16.98 14.26 1.97
C GLY A 74 -16.97 15.55 2.76
N GLU A 75 -15.80 16.17 2.91
CA GLU A 75 -15.73 17.54 3.36
C GLU A 75 -15.46 18.42 2.14
N ALA A 76 -16.58 18.90 1.58
CA ALA A 76 -16.58 20.10 0.76
C ALA A 76 -16.12 21.27 1.63
N THR A 77 -15.25 22.13 1.11
CA THR A 77 -14.84 23.38 1.75
C THR A 77 -14.63 24.40 0.61
N PRO A 78 -15.03 25.67 0.82
CA PRO A 78 -15.87 26.46 -0.11
C PRO A 78 -15.15 27.13 -1.28
#